data_AF-A0A3A8QRJ1-F1
#
_entry.id   AF-A0A3A8QRJ1-F1
#
_cell.length_a   1.000
_cell.length_b   1.000
_cell.length_c   1.000
_cell.angle_alpha   90.00
_cell.angle_beta   90.00
_cell.angle_gamma   90.00
#
_symmetry.space_group_name_H-M   'P 1'
#
loop_
_entity.id
_entity.type
_entity.pdbx_description
1 polymer ?
#
loop_
_entity_poly.entity_id
_entity_poly.type
_entity_poly.pdbx_seq_one_letter_code
_entity_poly.pdbx_strand_id
1 'polypeptide(L)'
;MLGPRLPVSASWCLASALLLLPGLAGCARRTEGVFSGTRAVLAATDDFGMLLMGAGLSPEELPRGGEVTVQEARQLRLLLSLVGHSLRGFGPHVTADYLLAEVVTKGEAVSRTTLSERLGRFQALAVLRPDGYIVAAMTGKPLECVGPVGAQNGALRAGDYRMGAFYASEGEGYREDTSLPRLPARAFFLEAAGDDAP
;
A
#
# COMPACT_ATOMS: atom_id res chain seq x y z
N MET A 1 2.97 -42.91 51.50
CA MET A 1 2.98 -41.86 50.46
C MET A 1 3.40 -40.55 51.11
N LEU A 2 4.31 -39.84 50.43
CA LEU A 2 5.21 -38.78 50.91
C LEU A 2 4.51 -37.55 51.55
N GLY A 3 4.89 -37.24 52.80
CA GLY A 3 5.63 -36.04 53.21
C GLY A 3 5.05 -34.62 53.01
N PRO A 4 4.89 -33.81 54.09
CA PRO A 4 4.50 -32.40 54.02
C PRO A 4 5.68 -31.39 54.16
N ARG A 5 5.50 -30.24 53.51
CA ARG A 5 5.74 -28.82 53.91
C ARG A 5 7.05 -28.33 54.60
N LEU A 6 7.51 -27.20 54.02
CA LEU A 6 8.35 -26.06 54.50
C LEU A 6 9.89 -26.20 54.43
N PRO A 7 10.65 -25.10 54.64
CA PRO A 7 10.93 -23.94 53.78
C PRO A 7 12.46 -23.84 53.55
N VAL A 8 13.03 -22.79 52.94
CA VAL A 8 14.31 -22.12 53.35
C VAL A 8 14.61 -20.96 52.38
N SER A 9 14.88 -19.80 52.96
CA SER A 9 15.49 -18.60 52.36
C SER A 9 17.02 -18.66 52.48
N ALA A 10 17.77 -18.27 51.43
CA ALA A 10 19.13 -17.71 51.49
C ALA A 10 19.48 -17.25 50.06
N SER A 11 19.47 -15.96 49.72
CA SER A 11 20.58 -15.01 49.91
C SER A 11 21.95 -15.65 49.72
N TRP A 12 22.70 -15.27 48.69
CA TRP A 12 24.09 -14.78 48.78
C TRP A 12 24.73 -14.48 47.41
N CYS A 13 25.37 -13.31 47.40
CA CYS A 13 26.67 -12.99 46.78
C CYS A 13 26.84 -13.03 45.26
N LEU A 14 26.92 -11.81 44.71
CA LEU A 14 28.00 -11.33 43.84
C LEU A 14 29.24 -12.24 43.77
N ALA A 15 29.66 -12.60 42.56
CA ALA A 15 31.08 -12.62 42.19
C ALA A 15 31.25 -12.75 40.67
N SER A 16 31.90 -11.74 40.11
CA SER A 16 32.48 -11.70 38.78
C SER A 16 33.35 -12.92 38.48
N ALA A 17 33.27 -13.45 37.26
CA ALA A 17 34.33 -14.25 36.67
C ALA A 17 34.58 -13.80 35.24
N LEU A 18 35.60 -12.97 35.10
CA LEU A 18 36.27 -12.62 33.86
C LEU A 18 36.95 -13.89 33.32
N LEU A 19 36.53 -14.39 32.16
CA LEU A 19 37.28 -15.40 31.42
C LEU A 19 37.49 -14.92 29.99
N LEU A 20 38.74 -14.52 29.75
CA LEU A 20 39.33 -14.32 28.43
C LEU A 20 39.22 -15.60 27.60
N LEU A 21 38.81 -15.48 26.34
CA LEU A 21 39.25 -16.37 25.29
C LEU A 21 39.75 -15.58 24.07
N PRO A 22 40.88 -15.98 23.46
CA PRO A 22 41.61 -15.23 22.44
C PRO A 22 41.16 -15.58 21.02
N GLY A 23 41.47 -14.68 20.08
CA GLY A 23 41.86 -15.05 18.72
C GLY A 23 40.78 -15.56 17.77
N LEU A 24 40.09 -14.64 17.10
CA LEU A 24 39.57 -14.87 15.75
C LEU A 24 40.14 -13.78 14.83
N ALA A 25 41.33 -14.04 14.32
CA ALA A 25 41.77 -13.48 13.06
C ALA A 25 40.94 -14.13 11.94
N GLY A 26 40.33 -13.31 11.09
CA GLY A 26 39.85 -13.73 9.77
C GLY A 26 38.39 -14.12 9.67
N CYS A 27 37.53 -13.11 9.50
CA CYS A 27 36.48 -13.06 8.46
C CYS A 27 35.89 -11.64 8.41
N ALA A 28 36.72 -10.63 8.14
CA ALA A 28 36.21 -9.33 7.68
C ALA A 28 35.73 -9.44 6.22
N ARG A 29 34.78 -10.35 5.96
CA ARG A 29 34.07 -10.38 4.68
C ARG A 29 32.93 -9.36 4.77
N ARG A 30 33.25 -8.14 4.29
CA ARG A 30 32.36 -7.11 3.73
C ARG A 30 30.86 -7.30 4.02
N THR A 31 30.39 -6.75 5.15
CA THR A 31 28.97 -6.61 5.51
C THR A 31 28.28 -5.43 4.81
N GLU A 32 29.00 -4.68 3.98
CA GLU A 32 28.53 -3.45 3.34
C GLU A 32 27.30 -3.68 2.44
N GLY A 33 27.16 -4.85 1.82
CA GLY A 33 26.02 -5.17 0.95
C GLY A 33 24.71 -5.44 1.70
N VAL A 34 24.78 -6.13 2.85
CA VAL A 34 23.57 -6.49 3.63
C VAL A 34 22.99 -5.26 4.32
N PHE A 35 23.85 -4.38 4.86
CA PHE A 35 23.43 -3.13 5.51
C PHE A 35 22.86 -2.11 4.50
N SER A 36 23.46 -2.05 3.30
CA SER A 36 22.93 -1.21 2.20
C SER A 36 21.56 -1.70 1.72
N GLY A 37 21.38 -3.02 1.55
CA GLY A 37 20.10 -3.63 1.17
C GLY A 37 19.00 -3.39 2.21
N THR A 38 19.29 -3.61 3.50
CA THR A 38 18.31 -3.33 4.57
C THR A 38 17.97 -1.85 4.68
N ARG A 39 18.95 -0.95 4.54
CA ARG A 39 18.70 0.50 4.56
C ARG A 39 17.87 0.96 3.36
N ALA A 40 18.10 0.38 2.17
CA ALA A 40 17.30 0.68 0.98
C ALA A 40 15.85 0.19 1.13
N VAL A 41 15.63 -1.01 1.69
CA VAL A 41 14.29 -1.53 1.97
C VAL A 41 13.56 -0.68 3.03
N LEU A 42 14.24 -0.32 4.12
CA LEU A 42 13.67 0.54 5.17
C LEU A 42 13.37 1.96 4.63
N ALA A 43 14.27 2.54 3.83
CA ALA A 43 14.01 3.81 3.15
C ALA A 43 12.87 3.71 2.13
N ALA A 44 12.63 2.52 1.58
CA ALA A 44 11.52 2.25 0.70
C ALA A 44 10.19 1.98 1.44
N THR A 45 10.19 1.92 2.77
CA THR A 45 9.01 1.68 3.64
C THR A 45 8.43 3.00 4.17
N ASP A 46 8.45 4.05 3.36
CA ASP A 46 7.63 5.25 3.59
C ASP A 46 6.15 4.92 3.29
N ASP A 47 5.23 5.84 3.62
CA ASP A 47 3.80 5.61 3.41
C ASP A 47 3.46 5.32 1.94
N PHE A 48 4.19 5.95 1.01
CA PHE A 48 4.07 5.66 -0.42
C PHE A 48 4.49 4.23 -0.78
N GLY A 49 5.63 3.75 -0.29
CA GLY A 49 6.07 2.37 -0.51
C GLY A 49 5.14 1.36 0.17
N MET A 50 4.62 1.67 1.35
CA MET A 50 3.60 0.86 2.02
C MET A 50 2.31 0.76 1.21
N LEU A 51 1.88 1.86 0.56
CA LEU A 51 0.76 1.84 -0.37
C LEU A 51 1.02 0.92 -1.57
N LEU A 52 2.21 1.04 -2.19
CA LEU A 52 2.59 0.21 -3.33
C LEU A 52 2.63 -1.28 -2.98
N MET A 53 3.15 -1.64 -1.81
CA MET A 53 3.10 -3.02 -1.30
C MET A 53 1.67 -3.47 -1.02
N GLY A 54 0.83 -2.59 -0.45
CA GLY A 54 -0.60 -2.85 -0.26
C GLY A 54 -1.35 -3.08 -1.58
N ALA A 55 -0.89 -2.43 -2.66
CA ALA A 55 -1.41 -2.59 -4.01
C ALA A 55 -0.96 -3.90 -4.70
N GLY A 56 -0.01 -4.62 -4.10
CA GLY A 56 0.46 -5.93 -4.56
C GLY A 56 1.92 -5.97 -5.04
N LEU A 57 2.63 -4.83 -5.08
CA LEU A 57 4.03 -4.83 -5.50
C LEU A 57 4.94 -5.45 -4.44
N SER A 58 5.98 -6.14 -4.89
CA SER A 58 7.01 -6.67 -3.98
C SER A 58 8.03 -5.59 -3.60
N PRO A 59 8.79 -5.77 -2.50
CA PRO A 59 9.83 -4.82 -2.09
C PRO A 59 10.88 -4.54 -3.18
N GLU A 60 11.14 -5.52 -4.05
CA GLU A 60 12.12 -5.42 -5.13
C GLU A 60 11.63 -4.53 -6.29
N GLU A 61 10.32 -4.39 -6.45
CA GLU A 61 9.64 -3.58 -7.47
C GLU A 61 9.47 -2.12 -7.02
N LEU A 62 9.70 -1.82 -5.74
CA LEU A 62 9.58 -0.46 -5.22
C LEU A 62 10.66 0.46 -5.78
N PRO A 63 10.33 1.74 -6.04
CA PRO A 63 11.32 2.76 -6.38
C PRO A 63 12.43 2.82 -5.34
N ARG A 64 13.69 2.85 -5.79
CA ARG A 64 14.85 2.97 -4.88
C ARG A 64 15.35 4.41 -4.76
N GLY A 65 15.01 5.26 -5.72
CA GLY A 65 15.34 6.68 -5.71
C GLY A 65 14.52 7.46 -4.68
N GLY A 66 14.98 8.67 -4.35
CA GLY A 66 14.21 9.62 -3.53
C GLY A 66 13.08 10.31 -4.29
N GLU A 67 13.03 10.16 -5.60
CA GLU A 67 12.02 10.73 -6.50
C GLU A 67 11.52 9.66 -7.46
N VAL A 68 10.27 9.80 -7.87
CA VAL A 68 9.64 8.98 -8.90
C VAL A 68 9.60 9.79 -10.19
N THR A 69 10.31 9.31 -11.21
CA THR A 69 10.31 9.95 -12.53
C THR A 69 9.02 9.65 -13.29
N VAL A 70 8.69 10.44 -14.32
CA VAL A 70 7.53 10.18 -15.20
C VAL A 70 7.60 8.78 -15.83
N GLN A 71 8.79 8.35 -16.26
CA GLN A 71 8.97 7.04 -16.88
C GLN A 71 8.82 5.90 -15.87
N GLU A 72 9.39 6.06 -14.67
CA GLU A 72 9.21 5.10 -13.59
C GLU A 72 7.74 5.03 -13.16
N ALA A 73 7.03 6.16 -13.08
CA ALA A 73 5.59 6.15 -12.82
C ALA A 73 4.80 5.38 -13.88
N ARG A 74 5.13 5.52 -15.18
CA ARG A 74 4.52 4.71 -16.24
C ARG A 74 4.80 3.22 -16.07
N GLN A 75 6.03 2.86 -15.70
CA GLN A 75 6.44 1.47 -15.47
C GLN A 75 5.72 0.86 -14.26
N LEU A 76 5.67 1.56 -13.14
CA LEU A 76 4.95 1.12 -11.95
C LEU A 76 3.46 0.94 -12.24
N ARG A 77 2.84 1.85 -12.99
CA ARG A 77 1.46 1.66 -13.43
C ARG A 77 1.35 0.37 -14.23
N LEU A 78 2.18 0.16 -15.24
CA LEU A 78 2.15 -1.08 -16.02
C LEU A 78 2.28 -2.34 -15.11
N LEU A 79 3.20 -2.34 -14.16
CA LEU A 79 3.34 -3.43 -13.18
C LEU A 79 2.06 -3.65 -12.37
N LEU A 80 1.44 -2.58 -11.86
CA LEU A 80 0.17 -2.67 -11.13
C LEU A 80 -0.91 -3.39 -11.97
N SER A 81 -1.03 -3.11 -13.28
CA SER A 81 -2.03 -3.85 -14.09
C SER A 81 -1.72 -5.32 -14.28
N LEU A 82 -0.45 -5.72 -14.20
CA LEU A 82 -0.03 -7.10 -14.44
C LEU A 82 -0.18 -7.97 -13.19
N VAL A 83 0.10 -7.41 -12.01
CA VAL A 83 -0.02 -8.12 -10.72
C VAL A 83 -1.48 -8.44 -10.38
N GLY A 84 -2.42 -7.70 -10.96
CA GLY A 84 -3.84 -7.80 -10.61
C GLY A 84 -4.11 -7.29 -9.20
N HIS A 85 -5.29 -7.57 -8.67
CA HIS A 85 -5.65 -7.11 -7.33
C HIS A 85 -6.31 -8.21 -6.51
N SER A 86 -5.81 -8.44 -5.29
CA SER A 86 -6.59 -9.14 -4.27
C SER A 86 -7.74 -8.25 -3.81
N LEU A 87 -8.80 -8.82 -3.26
CA LEU A 87 -9.91 -8.03 -2.70
C LEU A 87 -9.43 -7.04 -1.61
N ARG A 88 -8.40 -7.42 -0.84
CA ARG A 88 -7.80 -6.54 0.17
C ARG A 88 -6.88 -5.49 -0.44
N GLY A 89 -6.21 -5.80 -1.55
CA GLY A 89 -5.31 -4.87 -2.24
C GLY A 89 -6.01 -3.88 -3.16
N PHE A 90 -7.31 -4.06 -3.43
CA PHE A 90 -8.04 -3.26 -4.41
C PHE A 90 -8.03 -1.76 -4.11
N GLY A 91 -8.35 -1.35 -2.87
CA GLY A 91 -8.29 0.06 -2.45
C GLY A 91 -6.89 0.67 -2.67
N PRO A 92 -5.85 0.05 -2.07
CA PRO A 92 -4.47 0.50 -2.26
C PRO A 92 -4.07 0.60 -3.73
N HIS A 93 -4.49 -0.36 -4.55
CA HIS A 93 -4.22 -0.38 -5.98
C HIS A 93 -4.83 0.81 -6.72
N VAL A 94 -6.11 1.11 -6.50
CA VAL A 94 -6.78 2.28 -7.11
C VAL A 94 -6.07 3.57 -6.71
N THR A 95 -5.72 3.68 -5.43
CA THR A 95 -5.04 4.86 -4.88
C THR A 95 -3.63 5.02 -5.45
N ALA A 96 -2.85 3.94 -5.52
CA ALA A 96 -1.52 3.93 -6.10
C ALA A 96 -1.54 4.31 -7.58
N ASP A 97 -2.46 3.72 -8.36
CA ASP A 97 -2.59 4.04 -9.78
C ASP A 97 -2.94 5.51 -10.00
N TYR A 98 -3.88 6.05 -9.21
CA TYR A 98 -4.26 7.46 -9.30
C TYR A 98 -3.07 8.38 -9.00
N LEU A 99 -2.32 8.11 -7.93
CA LEU A 99 -1.20 8.96 -7.54
C LEU A 99 -0.09 8.95 -8.61
N LEU A 100 0.20 7.78 -9.18
CA LEU A 100 1.15 7.64 -10.29
C LEU A 100 0.61 8.29 -11.57
N ALA A 101 -0.70 8.25 -11.80
CA ALA A 101 -1.35 8.93 -12.91
C ALA A 101 -1.20 10.45 -12.83
N GLU A 102 -1.26 11.03 -11.64
CA GLU A 102 -0.98 12.46 -11.45
C GLU A 102 0.44 12.81 -11.85
N VAL A 103 1.44 11.99 -11.48
CA VAL A 103 2.85 12.19 -11.87
C VAL A 103 2.97 12.19 -13.40
N VAL A 104 2.37 11.20 -14.05
CA VAL A 104 2.39 11.09 -15.52
C VAL A 104 1.69 12.26 -16.20
N THR A 105 0.56 12.71 -15.65
CA THR A 105 -0.25 13.79 -16.23
C THR A 105 0.43 15.16 -16.06
N LYS A 106 1.05 15.41 -14.90
CA LYS A 106 1.78 16.65 -14.64
C LYS A 106 3.12 16.72 -15.38
N GLY A 107 3.69 15.56 -15.75
CA GLY A 107 4.89 15.48 -16.59
C GLY A 107 6.19 15.82 -15.87
N GLU A 108 6.18 15.82 -14.53
CA GLU A 108 7.31 16.20 -13.68
C GLU A 108 7.69 15.07 -12.73
N ALA A 109 8.98 14.95 -12.40
CA ALA A 109 9.43 14.05 -11.34
C ALA A 109 8.94 14.57 -9.98
N VAL A 110 8.56 13.65 -9.09
CA VAL A 110 8.01 14.00 -7.78
C VAL A 110 8.75 13.24 -6.70
N SER A 111 9.16 13.93 -5.64
CA SER A 111 9.80 13.29 -4.49
C SER A 111 8.86 12.31 -3.79
N ARG A 112 9.42 11.24 -3.24
CA ARG A 112 8.66 10.24 -2.49
C ARG A 112 8.03 10.81 -1.22
N THR A 113 8.68 11.79 -0.59
CA THR A 113 8.13 12.50 0.57
C THR A 113 6.88 13.28 0.17
N THR A 114 6.90 14.01 -0.94
CA THR A 114 5.71 14.70 -1.46
C THR A 114 4.61 13.72 -1.88
N LEU A 115 4.96 12.56 -2.43
CA LEU A 115 3.97 11.51 -2.72
C LEU A 115 3.32 10.99 -1.43
N SER A 116 4.11 10.79 -0.37
CA SER A 116 3.61 10.36 0.94
C SER A 116 2.69 11.41 1.56
N GLU A 117 3.04 12.70 1.52
CA GLU A 117 2.18 13.80 1.99
C GLU A 117 0.85 13.85 1.25
N ARG A 118 0.86 13.62 -0.08
CA ARG A 118 -0.36 13.59 -0.91
C ARG A 118 -1.33 12.48 -0.52
N LEU A 119 -0.87 11.43 0.19
CA LEU A 119 -1.70 10.34 0.68
C LEU A 119 -2.74 10.82 1.71
N GLY A 120 -2.49 11.95 2.39
CA GLY A 120 -3.43 12.55 3.32
C GLY A 120 -4.83 12.74 2.73
N ARG A 121 -4.92 13.05 1.43
CA ARG A 121 -6.20 13.23 0.70
C ARG A 121 -7.04 11.96 0.62
N PHE A 122 -6.44 10.78 0.73
CA PHE A 122 -7.13 9.49 0.55
C PHE A 122 -7.42 8.78 1.87
N GLN A 123 -6.91 9.27 3.00
CA GLN A 123 -7.03 8.58 4.29
C GLN A 123 -8.49 8.33 4.70
N ALA A 124 -9.37 9.29 4.43
CA ALA A 124 -10.79 9.22 4.75
C ALA A 124 -11.67 8.80 3.55
N LEU A 125 -11.06 8.43 2.42
CA LEU A 125 -11.78 8.07 1.21
C LEU A 125 -11.99 6.56 1.10
N ALA A 126 -13.02 6.20 0.34
CA ALA A 126 -13.38 4.85 0.01
C ALA A 126 -13.50 4.64 -1.50
N VAL A 127 -13.48 3.39 -1.95
CA VAL A 127 -13.65 3.02 -3.37
C VAL A 127 -14.60 1.83 -3.49
N LEU A 128 -15.31 1.72 -4.62
CA LEU A 128 -16.12 0.56 -4.95
C LEU A 128 -15.23 -0.59 -5.46
N ARG A 129 -15.31 -1.74 -4.81
CA ARG A 129 -14.60 -2.98 -5.15
C ARG A 129 -15.46 -3.89 -6.06
N PRO A 130 -14.86 -4.75 -6.92
CA PRO A 130 -15.61 -5.57 -7.88
C PRO A 130 -16.62 -6.55 -7.30
N ASP A 131 -16.50 -6.89 -6.02
CA ASP A 131 -17.43 -7.77 -5.30
C ASP A 131 -18.63 -7.01 -4.69
N GLY A 132 -18.76 -5.70 -4.94
CA GLY A 132 -19.90 -4.91 -4.47
C GLY A 132 -19.72 -4.24 -3.12
N TYR A 133 -18.50 -4.23 -2.59
CA TYR A 133 -18.19 -3.56 -1.33
C TYR A 133 -17.58 -2.17 -1.55
N ILE A 134 -18.01 -1.20 -0.76
CA ILE A 134 -17.25 0.02 -0.48
C ILE A 134 -16.14 -0.34 0.51
N VAL A 135 -14.91 0.01 0.16
CA VAL A 135 -13.72 -0.30 0.96
C VAL A 135 -12.87 0.94 1.18
N ALA A 136 -12.17 1.00 2.32
CA ALA A 136 -11.24 2.10 2.60
C ALA A 136 -10.12 2.16 1.54
N ALA A 137 -9.88 3.33 0.95
CA ALA A 137 -8.93 3.50 -0.16
C ALA A 137 -7.50 3.12 0.23
N MET A 138 -7.05 3.47 1.43
CA MET A 138 -5.67 3.21 1.85
C MET A 138 -5.39 1.76 2.28
N THR A 139 -6.42 0.98 2.64
CA THR A 139 -6.22 -0.34 3.29
C THR A 139 -6.99 -1.48 2.66
N GLY A 140 -8.00 -1.17 1.84
CA GLY A 140 -8.96 -2.13 1.28
C GLY A 140 -9.83 -2.83 2.31
N LYS A 141 -9.87 -2.32 3.55
CA LYS A 141 -10.78 -2.80 4.59
C LYS A 141 -12.23 -2.60 4.13
N PRO A 142 -13.08 -3.64 4.14
CA PRO A 142 -14.50 -3.50 3.84
C PRO A 142 -15.18 -2.55 4.82
N LEU A 143 -16.00 -1.65 4.30
CA LEU A 143 -16.81 -0.71 5.08
C LEU A 143 -18.29 -1.05 4.97
N GLU A 144 -18.79 -1.24 3.75
CA GLU A 144 -20.21 -1.47 3.48
C GLU A 144 -20.42 -2.31 2.21
N CYS A 145 -21.47 -3.13 2.16
CA CYS A 145 -21.93 -3.82 0.95
C CYS A 145 -23.02 -2.98 0.28
N VAL A 146 -22.80 -2.58 -0.98
CA VAL A 146 -23.72 -1.71 -1.74
C VAL A 146 -24.41 -2.42 -2.90
N GLY A 147 -24.20 -3.73 -3.02
CA GLY A 147 -24.84 -4.59 -4.02
C GLY A 147 -23.91 -5.01 -5.17
N PRO A 148 -24.39 -5.86 -6.08
CA PRO A 148 -23.56 -6.44 -7.14
C PRO A 148 -23.08 -5.39 -8.14
N VAL A 149 -21.84 -5.54 -8.59
CA VAL A 149 -21.28 -4.70 -9.66
C VAL A 149 -21.71 -5.23 -11.02
N GLY A 150 -22.20 -4.35 -11.89
CA GLY A 150 -22.51 -4.64 -13.29
C GLY A 150 -22.12 -3.49 -14.22
N ALA A 151 -22.05 -3.76 -15.51
CA ALA A 151 -21.88 -2.73 -16.53
C ALA A 151 -23.17 -1.91 -16.68
N GLN A 152 -23.09 -0.60 -16.44
CA GLN A 152 -24.20 0.35 -16.47
C GLN A 152 -23.69 1.72 -16.93
N ASN A 153 -24.35 2.34 -17.92
CA ASN A 153 -24.01 3.67 -18.44
C ASN A 153 -22.52 3.82 -18.76
N GLY A 154 -21.97 2.88 -19.53
CA GLY A 154 -20.56 2.93 -19.88
C GLY A 154 -19.61 2.52 -18.76
N ALA A 155 -20.03 2.15 -17.55
CA ALA A 155 -19.06 1.90 -16.46
C ALA A 155 -19.44 0.71 -15.58
N LEU A 156 -18.46 0.13 -14.89
CA LEU A 156 -18.73 -0.83 -13.83
C LEU A 156 -19.27 -0.10 -12.59
N ARG A 157 -20.49 -0.45 -12.18
CA ARG A 157 -21.25 0.23 -11.13
C ARG A 157 -22.01 -0.72 -10.21
N ALA A 158 -22.26 -0.27 -8.99
CA ALA A 158 -23.25 -0.82 -8.06
C ALA A 158 -24.14 0.34 -7.60
N GLY A 159 -25.35 0.43 -8.16
CA GLY A 159 -26.20 1.62 -7.99
C GLY A 159 -25.50 2.90 -8.45
N ASP A 160 -25.46 3.91 -7.58
CA ASP A 160 -24.81 5.19 -7.85
C ASP A 160 -23.27 5.14 -7.76
N TYR A 161 -22.73 4.05 -7.20
CA TYR A 161 -21.30 3.87 -7.03
C TYR A 161 -20.65 3.35 -8.31
N ARG A 162 -19.53 3.95 -8.70
CA ARG A 162 -18.74 3.66 -9.89
C ARG A 162 -17.37 3.16 -9.47
N MET A 163 -16.92 2.10 -10.13
CA MET A 163 -15.60 1.55 -9.90
C MET A 163 -14.51 2.53 -10.36
N GLY A 164 -13.42 2.60 -9.58
CA GLY A 164 -12.31 3.53 -9.84
C GLY A 164 -12.59 4.98 -9.46
N ALA A 165 -13.75 5.28 -8.86
CA ALA A 165 -14.03 6.56 -8.22
C ALA A 165 -13.66 6.54 -6.74
N PHE A 166 -13.42 7.71 -6.16
CA PHE A 166 -13.24 7.89 -4.73
C PHE A 166 -14.49 8.48 -4.10
N TYR A 167 -14.77 8.07 -2.87
CA TYR A 167 -15.96 8.45 -2.14
C TYR A 167 -15.62 8.93 -0.74
N ALA A 168 -16.21 10.05 -0.32
CA ALA A 168 -16.17 10.51 1.05
C ALA A 168 -17.43 10.04 1.79
N SER A 169 -17.32 9.73 3.08
CA SER A 169 -18.49 9.45 3.91
C SER A 169 -19.30 10.72 4.11
N GLU A 170 -20.61 10.63 3.86
CA GLU A 170 -21.54 11.75 4.02
C GLU A 170 -22.90 11.23 4.52
N GLY A 171 -23.29 11.69 5.72
CA GLY A 171 -24.52 11.22 6.36
C GLY A 171 -24.48 9.70 6.59
N GLU A 172 -25.49 9.00 6.06
CA GLU A 172 -25.62 7.54 6.16
C GLU A 172 -24.97 6.79 4.98
N GLY A 173 -24.31 7.49 4.06
CA GLY A 173 -23.75 6.87 2.86
C GLY A 173 -22.45 7.51 2.39
N TYR A 174 -22.23 7.45 1.08
CA TYR A 174 -20.99 7.86 0.44
C TYR A 174 -21.29 8.74 -0.77
N ARG A 175 -20.61 9.88 -0.88
CA ARG A 175 -20.67 10.76 -2.06
C ARG A 175 -19.36 10.71 -2.82
N GLU A 176 -19.42 10.69 -4.16
CA GLU A 176 -18.21 10.77 -5.00
C GLU A 176 -17.45 12.07 -4.66
N ASP A 177 -16.17 11.94 -4.32
CA ASP A 177 -15.32 13.08 -4.02
C ASP A 177 -14.87 13.75 -5.32
N THR A 178 -15.47 14.89 -5.63
CA THR A 178 -15.18 15.67 -6.84
C THR A 178 -13.93 16.55 -6.71
N SER A 179 -13.29 16.62 -5.53
CA SER A 179 -12.03 17.35 -5.34
C SER A 179 -10.84 16.63 -5.97
N LEU A 180 -10.97 15.33 -6.21
CA LEU A 180 -10.02 14.52 -6.97
C LEU A 180 -10.43 14.51 -8.45
N PRO A 181 -9.75 15.27 -9.33
CA PRO A 181 -10.09 15.30 -10.73
C PRO A 181 -9.99 13.90 -11.34
N ARG A 182 -10.96 13.56 -12.20
CA ARG A 182 -10.91 12.30 -12.94
C ARG A 182 -9.69 12.33 -13.87
N LEU A 183 -8.74 11.46 -13.59
CA LEU A 183 -7.60 11.22 -14.46
C LEU A 183 -8.02 10.29 -15.60
N PRO A 184 -7.41 10.39 -16.79
CA PRO A 184 -7.73 9.52 -17.91
C PRO A 184 -7.70 8.06 -17.45
N ALA A 185 -8.81 7.37 -17.65
CA ALA A 185 -9.00 6.01 -17.18
C ALA A 185 -7.91 5.11 -17.74
N ARG A 186 -7.45 4.15 -16.94
CA ARG A 186 -6.76 2.98 -17.51
C ARG A 186 -7.77 2.10 -18.20
N ALA A 187 -7.34 1.48 -19.29
CA ALA A 187 -8.07 0.41 -19.99
C ALA A 187 -8.50 -0.75 -19.06
N PHE A 188 -8.00 -0.84 -17.83
CA PHE A 188 -8.45 -1.83 -16.85
C PHE A 188 -9.86 -1.52 -16.31
N PHE A 189 -10.19 -0.24 -16.08
CA PHE A 189 -11.56 0.20 -15.80
C PHE A 189 -12.24 0.52 -17.11
N LEU A 190 -12.18 -0.42 -18.06
CA LEU A 190 -12.85 -0.28 -19.34
C LEU A 190 -14.24 0.25 -19.07
N GLU A 191 -14.44 1.46 -19.58
CA GLU A 191 -15.74 1.99 -19.84
C GLU A 191 -16.42 0.87 -20.62
N ALA A 192 -17.41 0.22 -20.03
CA ALA A 192 -18.15 -0.85 -20.66
C ALA A 192 -18.87 -0.20 -21.84
N ALA A 193 -18.16 -0.09 -22.97
CA ALA A 193 -18.59 0.61 -24.17
C ALA A 193 -19.86 -0.06 -24.69
N GLY A 194 -20.99 0.36 -24.13
CA GLY A 194 -22.31 0.22 -24.69
C GLY A 194 -22.52 1.45 -25.55
N ASP A 195 -22.23 1.28 -26.84
CA ASP A 195 -23.07 1.72 -27.96
C ASP A 195 -24.06 2.89 -27.71
N ASP A 196 -23.55 4.06 -27.34
CA ASP A 196 -24.25 5.34 -27.49
C ASP A 196 -23.29 6.32 -28.19
N ALA A 197 -23.06 6.06 -29.49
CA ALA A 197 -22.66 7.11 -30.41
C ALA A 197 -23.92 7.88 -30.85
N PRO A 198 -23.92 9.22 -30.92
CA PRO A 198 -24.96 9.96 -31.62
C PRO A 198 -24.92 9.70 -33.13
#